data_AF-A0A955J4D4-F1
#
_entry.id   AF-A0A955J4D4-F1
#
_cell.length_a   1.000
_cell.length_b   1.000
_cell.length_c   1.000
_cell.angle_alpha   90.00
_cell.angle_beta   90.00
_cell.angle_gamma   90.00
#
_symmetry.space_group_name_H-M   'P 1'
#
loop_
_entity.id
_entity.type
_entity.pdbx_description
1 polymer ?
#
loop_
_entity_poly.entity_id
_entity_poly.type
_entity_poly.pdbx_seq_one_letter_code
_entity_poly.pdbx_strand_id
1 'polypeptide(L)'
;MSNAPSPGNYQPPPTNSLGTAGFIVALVGFFTGGCLSPIGFVMSLVALGREPKGLAIAGVIIGAFGSFGGLLFLFLFLIPIIFLGAGLAVLSQSEEFEWMMERTAIENAVVVYQQENGTLPASIDDLEIMEQYKVDPWNHPYVFVIDEDLQSWSVHSDGPDGIAETEDDLVYP
;
A
#
# COMPACT_ATOMS: atom_id res chain seq x y z
N MET A 1 77.88 -37.33 19.91
CA MET A 1 77.14 -36.22 19.28
C MET A 1 75.66 -36.49 19.52
N SER A 2 75.03 -35.71 20.39
CA SER A 2 73.62 -35.83 20.77
C SER A 2 72.77 -35.12 19.71
N ASN A 3 71.85 -35.85 19.07
CA ASN A 3 70.86 -35.27 18.17
C ASN A 3 69.78 -34.58 19.02
N ALA A 4 69.76 -33.24 19.01
CA ALA A 4 68.67 -32.49 19.60
C ALA A 4 67.38 -32.73 18.77
N PRO A 5 66.21 -32.93 19.40
CA PRO A 5 64.95 -33.03 18.68
C PRO A 5 64.64 -31.72 17.95
N SER A 6 64.32 -31.78 16.66
CA SER A 6 63.87 -30.62 15.89
C SER A 6 62.65 -29.98 16.57
N PRO A 7 62.59 -28.64 16.69
CA PRO A 7 61.40 -27.95 17.19
C PRO A 7 60.22 -28.35 16.30
N GLY A 8 59.23 -29.02 16.89
CA GLY A 8 58.03 -29.43 16.17
C GLY A 8 57.32 -28.20 15.61
N ASN A 9 57.06 -28.21 14.31
CA ASN A 9 56.30 -27.15 13.65
C ASN A 9 54.86 -27.14 14.20
N TYR A 10 54.60 -26.24 15.15
CA TYR A 10 53.24 -25.94 15.59
C TYR A 10 52.47 -25.30 14.44
N GLN A 11 51.43 -25.97 13.93
CA GLN A 11 50.46 -25.36 13.04
C GLN A 11 49.26 -24.90 13.87
N PRO A 12 48.84 -23.63 13.76
CA PRO A 12 47.66 -23.16 14.46
C PRO A 12 46.43 -23.92 13.96
N PRO A 13 45.44 -24.16 14.85
CA PRO A 13 44.22 -24.84 14.45
C PRO A 13 43.46 -24.03 13.37
N PRO A 14 42.79 -24.70 12.41
CA PRO A 14 42.02 -24.02 11.39
C PRO A 14 40.89 -23.20 12.00
N THR A 15 40.64 -22.00 11.46
CA THR A 15 39.60 -21.09 11.94
C THR A 15 38.53 -20.85 10.87
N ASN A 16 37.27 -20.77 11.30
CA ASN A 16 36.14 -20.49 10.42
C ASN A 16 35.54 -19.12 10.76
N SER A 17 36.25 -18.05 10.36
CA SER A 17 35.83 -16.67 10.61
C SER A 17 34.47 -16.34 9.99
N LEU A 18 34.17 -16.91 8.82
CA LEU A 18 32.88 -16.73 8.14
C LEU A 18 31.71 -17.33 8.95
N GLY A 19 31.92 -18.51 9.56
CA GLY A 19 30.94 -19.14 10.42
C GLY A 19 30.65 -18.33 11.67
N THR A 20 31.69 -17.75 12.30
CA THR A 20 31.52 -16.85 13.45
C THR A 20 30.78 -15.57 13.07
N ALA A 21 31.11 -14.96 11.93
CA ALA A 21 30.42 -13.76 11.45
C ALA A 21 28.94 -14.05 11.15
N GLY A 22 28.64 -15.14 10.43
CA GLY A 22 27.25 -15.54 10.13
C GLY A 22 26.44 -15.80 11.41
N PHE A 23 27.04 -16.45 12.41
CA PHE A 23 26.42 -16.66 13.71
C PHE A 23 26.10 -15.36 14.45
N ILE A 24 27.05 -14.43 14.54
CA ILE A 24 26.82 -13.13 15.19
C ILE A 24 25.72 -12.35 14.48
N VAL A 25 25.75 -12.31 13.14
CA VAL A 25 24.74 -11.61 12.34
C VAL A 25 23.36 -12.25 12.51
N ALA A 26 23.27 -13.59 12.55
CA ALA A 26 22.03 -14.30 12.81
C ALA A 26 21.49 -14.01 14.22
N LEU A 27 22.36 -13.93 15.23
CA LEU A 27 21.98 -13.62 16.60
C LEU A 27 21.46 -12.19 16.73
N VAL A 28 22.17 -11.21 16.17
CA VAL A 28 21.72 -9.81 16.13
C VAL A 28 20.39 -9.73 15.39
N GLY A 29 20.29 -10.37 14.21
CA GLY A 29 19.07 -10.43 13.42
C GLY A 29 17.88 -10.99 14.18
N PHE A 30 18.09 -12.05 14.96
CA PHE A 30 17.05 -12.63 15.80
C PHE A 30 16.51 -11.63 16.85
N PHE A 31 17.40 -10.90 17.54
CA PHE A 31 16.99 -9.91 18.54
C PHE A 31 16.47 -8.59 17.95
N THR A 32 16.78 -8.27 16.70
CA THR A 32 16.26 -7.08 16.00
C THR A 32 15.01 -7.37 15.16
N GLY A 33 14.20 -8.37 15.54
CA GLY A 33 12.94 -8.68 14.85
C GLY A 33 13.08 -9.41 13.51
N GLY A 34 14.19 -10.12 13.31
CA GLY A 34 14.41 -10.98 12.15
C GLY A 34 15.03 -10.31 10.91
N CYS A 35 15.16 -8.98 10.88
CA CYS A 35 15.60 -8.24 9.67
C CYS A 35 16.98 -8.65 9.14
N LEU A 36 17.96 -8.89 10.02
CA LEU A 36 19.31 -9.32 9.64
C LEU A 36 19.48 -10.86 9.62
N SER A 37 18.45 -11.59 10.04
CA SER A 37 18.48 -13.05 10.16
C SER A 37 18.71 -13.77 8.83
N PRO A 38 18.13 -13.33 7.68
CA PRO A 38 18.41 -13.96 6.39
C PRO A 38 19.87 -13.81 5.94
N ILE A 39 20.49 -12.67 6.25
CA ILE A 39 21.90 -12.42 5.89
C ILE A 39 22.80 -13.34 6.72
N GLY A 40 22.57 -13.41 8.04
CA GLY A 40 23.27 -14.33 8.93
C GLY A 40 23.10 -15.79 8.52
N PHE A 41 21.89 -16.18 8.15
CA PHE A 41 21.55 -17.51 7.64
C PHE A 41 22.36 -17.86 6.37
N VAL A 42 22.38 -16.99 5.36
CA VAL A 42 23.13 -17.22 4.11
C VAL A 42 24.63 -17.31 4.37
N MET A 43 25.18 -16.41 5.20
CA MET A 43 26.61 -16.46 5.56
C MET A 43 26.97 -17.77 6.27
N SER A 44 26.12 -18.23 7.19
CA SER A 44 26.29 -19.50 7.89
C SER A 44 26.13 -20.72 6.99
N LEU A 45 25.26 -20.67 5.96
CA LEU A 45 25.16 -21.70 4.92
C LEU A 45 26.43 -21.82 4.10
N VAL A 46 27.04 -20.71 3.70
CA VAL A 46 28.32 -20.72 2.96
C VAL A 46 29.46 -21.24 3.86
N ALA A 47 29.43 -20.93 5.16
CA ALA A 47 30.43 -21.35 6.12
C ALA A 47 30.41 -22.85 6.49
N LEU A 48 29.33 -23.58 6.18
CA LEU A 48 29.20 -25.03 6.45
C LEU A 48 30.21 -25.89 5.67
N GLY A 49 30.70 -25.38 4.54
CA GLY A 49 31.75 -26.03 3.76
C GLY A 49 33.15 -25.96 4.39
N ARG A 50 33.31 -25.25 5.53
CA ARG A 50 34.61 -25.02 6.20
C ARG A 50 34.60 -25.59 7.63
N GLU A 51 35.73 -26.14 8.04
CA GLU A 51 35.94 -26.58 9.42
C GLU A 51 36.55 -25.44 10.26
N PRO A 52 36.19 -25.31 11.55
CA PRO A 52 35.17 -26.06 12.29
C PRO A 52 33.73 -25.62 11.95
N LYS A 53 32.78 -26.57 12.00
CA LYS A 53 31.39 -26.37 11.53
C LYS A 53 30.41 -25.89 12.61
N GLY A 54 30.78 -25.96 13.89
CA GLY A 54 29.86 -25.74 15.02
C GLY A 54 29.12 -24.41 14.98
N LEU A 55 29.86 -23.29 14.85
CA LEU A 55 29.26 -21.95 14.79
C LEU A 55 28.46 -21.72 13.50
N ALA A 56 28.89 -22.30 12.38
CA ALA A 56 28.14 -22.24 11.14
C ALA A 56 26.77 -22.92 11.29
N ILE A 57 26.71 -24.12 11.88
CA ILE A 57 25.45 -24.83 12.13
C ILE A 57 24.55 -24.03 13.08
N ALA A 58 25.10 -23.49 14.18
CA ALA A 58 24.33 -22.69 15.12
C ALA A 58 23.74 -21.43 14.45
N GLY A 59 24.51 -20.74 13.61
CA GLY A 59 24.06 -19.58 12.86
C GLY A 59 22.97 -19.91 11.84
N VAL A 60 23.02 -21.08 11.20
CA VAL A 60 21.93 -21.55 10.31
C VAL A 60 20.64 -21.78 11.11
N ILE A 61 20.71 -22.46 12.26
CA ILE A 61 19.51 -22.75 13.08
C ILE A 61 18.86 -21.45 13.57
N ILE A 62 19.65 -20.57 14.20
CA ILE A 62 19.16 -19.28 14.71
C ILE A 62 18.67 -18.41 13.54
N GLY A 63 19.42 -18.40 12.44
CA GLY A 63 19.08 -17.65 11.23
C GLY A 63 17.75 -18.09 10.62
N ALA A 64 17.46 -19.39 10.62
CA ALA A 64 16.19 -19.95 10.13
C ALA A 64 15.02 -19.54 11.03
N PHE A 65 15.14 -19.71 12.35
CA PHE A 65 14.10 -19.29 13.30
C PHE A 65 13.85 -17.79 13.28
N GLY A 66 14.91 -16.97 13.21
CA GLY A 66 14.77 -15.52 13.13
C GLY A 66 14.18 -15.05 11.80
N SER A 67 14.48 -15.73 10.69
CA SER A 67 13.89 -15.40 9.38
C SER A 67 12.41 -15.76 9.35
N PHE A 68 12.05 -16.95 9.87
CA PHE A 68 10.65 -17.37 9.96
C PHE A 68 9.85 -16.48 10.93
N GLY A 69 10.41 -16.18 12.10
CA GLY A 69 9.81 -15.26 13.07
C GLY A 69 9.65 -13.84 12.52
N GLY A 70 10.65 -13.33 11.81
CA GLY A 70 10.58 -12.02 11.15
C GLY A 70 9.51 -11.95 10.06
N LEU A 71 9.40 -13.00 9.23
CA LEU A 71 8.31 -13.10 8.24
C LEU A 71 6.94 -13.16 8.92
N LEU A 72 6.79 -13.98 9.96
CA LEU A 72 5.54 -14.08 10.71
C LEU A 72 5.16 -12.73 11.34
N PHE A 73 6.13 -12.00 11.89
CA PHE A 73 5.91 -10.66 12.42
C PHE A 73 5.48 -9.68 11.32
N LEU A 74 6.15 -9.69 10.17
CA LEU A 74 5.81 -8.87 9.01
C LEU A 74 4.36 -9.10 8.56
N PHE A 75 3.97 -10.36 8.38
CA PHE A 75 2.64 -10.73 7.88
C PHE A 75 1.52 -10.54 8.90
N LEU A 76 1.76 -10.83 10.18
CA LEU A 76 0.71 -10.74 11.19
C LEU A 76 0.53 -9.34 11.78
N PHE A 77 1.58 -8.51 11.78
CA PHE A 77 1.55 -7.20 12.44
C PHE A 77 1.76 -6.06 11.46
N LEU A 78 2.86 -6.04 10.71
CA LEU A 78 3.20 -4.88 9.88
C LEU A 78 2.20 -4.68 8.74
N ILE A 79 1.89 -5.74 8.00
CA ILE A 79 0.99 -5.70 6.84
C ILE A 79 -0.42 -5.24 7.26
N PRO A 80 -1.09 -5.84 8.26
CA PRO A 80 -2.41 -5.40 8.69
C PRO A 80 -2.43 -3.94 9.18
N ILE A 81 -1.37 -3.47 9.86
CA ILE A 81 -1.29 -2.06 10.30
C ILE A 81 -1.26 -1.10 9.10
N ILE A 82 -0.49 -1.44 8.06
CA ILE A 82 -0.41 -0.63 6.83
C ILE A 82 -1.78 -0.59 6.13
N PHE A 83 -2.43 -1.76 5.98
CA PHE A 83 -3.76 -1.84 5.36
C PHE A 83 -4.84 -1.15 6.19
N LEU A 84 -4.79 -1.25 7.51
CA LEU A 84 -5.71 -0.54 8.39
C LEU A 84 -5.55 0.97 8.27
N GLY A 85 -4.32 1.48 8.26
CA GLY A 85 -4.04 2.91 8.06
C GLY A 85 -4.54 3.43 6.71
N ALA A 86 -4.30 2.68 5.63
CA ALA A 86 -4.80 3.03 4.30
C ALA A 86 -6.34 2.96 4.23
N GLY A 87 -6.95 1.93 4.81
CA GLY A 87 -8.41 1.79 4.85
C GLY A 87 -9.09 2.93 5.61
N LEU A 88 -8.51 3.36 6.74
CA LEU A 88 -9.02 4.52 7.49
C LEU A 88 -8.93 5.82 6.68
N ALA A 89 -7.86 6.02 5.91
CA ALA A 89 -7.71 7.20 5.07
C ALA A 89 -8.73 7.27 3.91
N VAL A 90 -9.15 6.11 3.38
CA VAL A 90 -10.23 6.03 2.38
C VAL A 90 -11.58 6.34 3.01
N LEU A 91 -11.85 5.79 4.21
CA LEU A 91 -13.10 6.06 4.92
C LEU A 91 -13.25 7.52 5.36
N SER A 92 -12.14 8.26 5.56
CA SER A 92 -12.18 9.68 5.88
C SER A 92 -12.43 10.60 4.68
N GLN A 93 -12.42 10.08 3.45
CA GLN A 93 -12.70 10.85 2.22
C GLN A 93 -14.13 10.58 1.71
N SER A 94 -15.09 10.35 2.61
CA SER A 94 -16.47 10.04 2.25
C SER A 94 -17.11 11.12 1.37
N GLU A 95 -16.75 12.39 1.58
CA GLU A 95 -17.28 13.51 0.78
C GLU A 95 -16.89 13.37 -0.69
N GLU A 96 -15.60 13.26 -1.03
CA GLU A 96 -15.19 13.10 -2.43
C GLU A 96 -15.76 11.83 -3.09
N PHE A 97 -15.95 10.75 -2.31
CA PHE A 97 -16.50 9.50 -2.81
C PHE A 97 -18.00 9.58 -3.08
N GLU A 98 -18.77 10.20 -2.18
CA GLU A 98 -20.21 10.46 -2.36
C GLU A 98 -20.43 11.32 -3.59
N TRP A 99 -19.62 12.38 -3.74
CA TRP A 99 -19.62 13.27 -4.90
C TRP A 99 -19.31 12.55 -6.22
N MET A 100 -18.35 11.63 -6.23
CA MET A 100 -18.01 10.84 -7.42
C MET A 100 -19.14 9.91 -7.85
N MET A 101 -19.83 9.30 -6.89
CA MET A 101 -20.95 8.40 -7.14
C MET A 101 -22.16 9.13 -7.71
N GLU A 102 -22.48 10.30 -7.16
CA GLU A 102 -23.57 11.16 -7.62
C GLU A 102 -23.34 11.65 -9.05
N ARG A 103 -22.14 12.18 -9.32
CA ARG A 103 -21.74 12.60 -10.67
C ARG A 103 -21.88 11.48 -11.69
N THR A 104 -21.41 10.28 -11.34
CA THR A 104 -21.51 9.11 -12.22
C THR A 104 -22.97 8.73 -12.50
N ALA A 105 -23.87 8.91 -11.53
CA ALA A 105 -25.29 8.62 -11.71
C ALA A 105 -25.95 9.61 -12.68
N ILE A 106 -25.68 10.91 -12.52
CA ILE A 106 -26.22 11.97 -13.40
C ILE A 106 -25.69 11.81 -14.82
N GLU A 107 -24.37 11.62 -15.00
CA GLU A 107 -23.75 11.42 -16.32
C GLU A 107 -24.38 10.23 -17.06
N ASN A 108 -24.52 9.08 -16.38
CA ASN A 108 -25.13 7.91 -17.00
C ASN A 108 -26.60 8.15 -17.37
N ALA A 109 -27.36 8.84 -16.52
CA ALA A 109 -28.76 9.15 -16.78
C ALA A 109 -28.93 10.08 -17.99
N VAL A 110 -28.07 11.10 -18.14
CA VAL A 110 -28.07 11.97 -19.32
C VAL A 110 -27.77 11.17 -20.59
N VAL A 111 -26.77 10.27 -20.54
CA VAL A 111 -26.43 9.41 -21.68
C VAL A 111 -27.60 8.49 -22.06
N VAL A 112 -28.26 7.87 -21.07
CA VAL A 112 -29.44 7.02 -21.31
C VAL A 112 -30.59 7.84 -21.91
N TYR A 113 -30.89 9.00 -21.33
CA TYR A 113 -31.94 9.90 -21.84
C TYR A 113 -31.68 10.30 -23.29
N GLN A 114 -30.44 10.65 -23.62
CA GLN A 114 -30.05 11.04 -24.98
C GLN A 114 -30.17 9.87 -25.96
N GLN A 115 -29.84 8.64 -25.54
CA GLN A 115 -30.02 7.44 -26.37
C GLN A 115 -31.49 7.13 -26.65
N GLU A 116 -32.38 7.37 -25.68
CA GLU A 116 -33.82 7.07 -25.82
C GLU A 116 -34.58 8.15 -26.58
N ASN A 117 -34.31 9.43 -26.29
CA ASN A 117 -35.06 10.56 -26.84
C ASN A 117 -34.38 11.23 -28.03
N GLY A 118 -33.08 10.98 -28.25
CA GLY A 118 -32.29 11.60 -29.32
C GLY A 118 -31.91 13.06 -29.07
N THR A 119 -32.25 13.61 -27.91
CA THR A 119 -31.94 14.99 -27.47
C THR A 119 -31.42 14.98 -26.03
N LEU A 120 -30.70 16.03 -25.63
CA LEU A 120 -30.33 16.24 -24.23
C LEU A 120 -31.57 16.57 -23.38
N PRO A 121 -31.57 16.21 -22.08
CA PRO A 121 -32.65 16.59 -21.15
C PRO A 121 -32.68 18.10 -20.96
N ALA A 122 -33.86 18.70 -20.79
CA ALA A 122 -33.98 20.15 -20.57
C ALA A 122 -33.72 20.52 -19.09
N SER A 123 -33.91 19.57 -18.19
CA SER A 123 -33.73 19.72 -16.75
C SER A 123 -33.31 18.40 -16.10
N ILE A 124 -32.76 18.47 -14.89
CA ILE A 124 -32.44 17.27 -14.11
C ILE A 124 -33.70 16.46 -13.74
N ASP A 125 -34.86 17.11 -13.69
CA ASP A 125 -36.15 16.45 -13.42
C ASP A 125 -36.60 15.53 -14.54
N ASP A 126 -36.08 15.71 -15.76
CA ASP A 126 -36.34 14.83 -16.90
C ASP A 126 -35.58 13.50 -16.79
N LEU A 127 -34.60 13.40 -15.88
CA LEU A 127 -33.80 12.20 -15.67
C LEU A 127 -34.50 11.23 -14.70
N GLU A 128 -34.52 9.95 -15.07
CA GLU A 128 -35.03 8.87 -14.22
C GLU A 128 -33.96 8.43 -13.19
N ILE A 129 -33.65 9.33 -12.25
CA ILE A 129 -32.70 9.12 -11.16
C ILE A 129 -33.39 9.21 -9.79
N MET A 130 -32.72 8.70 -8.74
CA MET A 130 -33.23 8.82 -7.37
C MET A 130 -33.30 10.30 -6.96
N GLU A 131 -34.35 10.68 -6.24
CA GLU A 131 -34.59 12.08 -5.80
C GLU A 131 -33.40 12.69 -5.03
N GLN A 132 -32.66 11.86 -4.29
CA GLN A 132 -31.47 12.29 -3.56
C GLN A 132 -30.31 12.76 -4.46
N TYR A 133 -30.35 12.47 -5.78
CA TYR A 133 -29.34 12.91 -6.76
C TYR A 133 -29.83 14.09 -7.61
N LYS A 134 -31.04 14.61 -7.36
CA LYS A 134 -31.58 15.80 -8.04
C LYS A 134 -31.23 17.09 -7.30
N VAL A 135 -30.75 16.97 -6.07
CA VAL A 135 -30.34 18.07 -5.21
C VAL A 135 -28.90 17.89 -4.81
N ASP A 136 -28.20 19.00 -4.60
CA ASP A 136 -26.83 19.00 -4.11
C ASP A 136 -26.74 18.66 -2.61
N PRO A 137 -25.52 18.55 -2.03
CA PRO A 137 -25.36 18.26 -0.61
C PRO A 137 -25.92 19.30 0.36
N TRP A 138 -26.24 20.50 -0.14
CA TRP A 138 -26.91 21.58 0.61
C TRP A 138 -28.42 21.60 0.38
N ASN A 139 -28.95 20.59 -0.33
CA ASN A 139 -30.35 20.40 -0.65
C ASN A 139 -30.92 21.50 -1.56
N HIS A 140 -30.08 22.07 -2.42
CA HIS A 140 -30.48 22.95 -3.52
C HIS A 140 -30.62 22.14 -4.82
N PRO A 141 -31.61 22.46 -5.68
CA PRO A 141 -31.75 21.76 -6.95
C PRO A 141 -30.57 22.09 -7.87
N TYR A 142 -30.06 21.08 -8.57
CA TYR A 142 -29.05 21.30 -9.60
C TYR A 142 -29.62 22.07 -10.79
N VAL A 143 -28.79 22.97 -11.35
CA VAL A 143 -29.11 23.71 -12.57
C VAL A 143 -28.45 23.03 -13.77
N PHE A 144 -29.27 22.57 -14.71
CA PHE A 144 -28.78 21.95 -15.94
C PHE A 144 -28.56 23.02 -17.01
N VAL A 145 -27.33 23.14 -17.51
CA VAL A 145 -26.93 24.14 -18.51
C VAL A 145 -26.44 23.42 -19.76
N ILE A 146 -27.11 23.67 -20.88
CA ILE A 146 -26.73 23.11 -22.19
C ILE A 146 -25.96 24.17 -22.97
N ASP A 147 -24.79 23.80 -23.46
CA ASP A 147 -24.05 24.59 -24.43
C ASP A 147 -24.47 24.14 -25.84
N GLU A 148 -25.36 24.92 -26.46
CA GLU A 148 -25.92 24.62 -27.78
C GLU A 148 -24.85 24.56 -28.88
N ASP A 149 -23.76 25.33 -28.73
CA ASP A 149 -22.70 25.44 -29.74
C ASP A 149 -21.78 24.21 -29.74
N LEU A 150 -21.54 23.63 -28.57
CA LEU A 150 -20.61 22.50 -28.38
C LEU A 150 -21.29 21.14 -28.24
N GLN A 151 -22.62 21.09 -28.18
CA GLN A 151 -23.38 19.86 -27.83
C GLN A 151 -22.91 19.26 -26.49
N SER A 152 -22.39 20.10 -25.60
CA SER A 152 -22.00 19.74 -24.25
C SER A 152 -23.07 20.19 -23.27
N TRP A 153 -23.13 19.52 -22.14
CA TRP A 153 -23.96 19.91 -21.03
C TRP A 153 -23.08 20.10 -19.80
N SER A 154 -23.59 20.84 -18.84
CA SER A 154 -22.98 20.97 -17.53
C SER A 154 -24.07 21.04 -16.48
N VAL A 155 -23.74 20.60 -15.28
CA VAL A 155 -24.59 20.73 -14.11
C VAL A 155 -23.95 21.76 -13.18
N HIS A 156 -24.75 22.59 -12.54
CA HIS A 156 -24.28 23.64 -11.63
C HIS A 156 -24.97 23.45 -10.27
N SER A 157 -24.21 23.59 -9.19
CA SER A 157 -24.72 23.70 -7.81
C SER A 157 -24.38 25.09 -7.29
N ASP A 158 -25.38 25.73 -6.67
CA ASP A 158 -25.28 27.07 -6.06
C ASP A 158 -24.53 27.03 -4.71
N GLY A 159 -23.85 25.92 -4.40
CA GLY A 159 -23.01 25.78 -3.23
C GLY A 159 -23.75 25.87 -1.88
N PRO A 160 -22.98 26.01 -0.78
CA PRO A 160 -23.50 26.22 0.57
C PRO A 160 -24.39 27.45 0.74
N ASP A 161 -24.14 28.54 0.01
CA ASP A 161 -24.88 29.79 0.18
C ASP A 161 -26.21 29.83 -0.60
N GLY A 162 -26.36 28.96 -1.61
CA GLY A 162 -27.57 28.84 -2.42
C GLY A 162 -27.81 30.05 -3.32
N ILE A 163 -26.76 30.81 -3.63
CA ILE A 163 -26.81 32.00 -4.47
C ILE A 163 -25.99 31.71 -5.73
N ALA A 164 -26.65 31.67 -6.88
CA ALA A 164 -25.95 31.47 -8.14
C ALA A 164 -24.95 32.61 -8.46
N GLU A 165 -23.93 32.25 -9.23
CA GLU A 165 -22.80 33.07 -9.68
C GLU A 165 -21.87 33.56 -8.57
N THR A 166 -21.68 32.76 -7.52
CA THR A 166 -20.78 33.03 -6.39
C THR A 166 -19.47 32.23 -6.46
N GLU A 167 -18.57 32.46 -5.49
CA GLU A 167 -17.27 31.77 -5.46
C GLU A 167 -17.37 30.31 -5.02
N ASP A 168 -18.48 29.92 -4.39
CA ASP A 168 -18.75 28.56 -3.91
C ASP A 168 -19.58 27.71 -4.87
N ASP A 169 -19.96 28.26 -6.02
CA ASP A 169 -20.60 27.54 -7.11
C ASP A 169 -19.71 26.42 -7.66
N LEU A 170 -20.35 25.28 -7.95
CA LEU A 170 -19.67 24.10 -8.46
C LEU A 170 -20.23 23.74 -9.82
N VAL A 171 -19.35 23.73 -10.83
CA VAL A 171 -19.68 23.42 -12.23
C VAL A 171 -19.14 22.04 -12.60
N TYR A 172 -20.01 21.18 -13.09
CA TYR A 172 -19.71 19.83 -13.55
C TYR A 172 -19.87 19.74 -15.07
N PRO A 173 -18.85 19.27 -15.82
CA PRO A 173 -18.98 18.96 -17.25
C PRO A 173 -19.62 17.60 -17.51
#